data_AF-A0A9N8QC59-F1
#
_entry.id   AF-A0A9N8QC59-F1
#
_cell.length_a   1.000
_cell.length_b   1.000
_cell.length_c   1.000
_cell.angle_alpha   90.00
_cell.angle_beta   90.00
_cell.angle_gamma   90.00
#
_symmetry.space_group_name_H-M   'P 1'
#
loop_
_entity.id
_entity.type
_entity.pdbx_description
1 polymer ?
#
loop_
_entity_poly.entity_id
_entity_poly.type
_entity_poly.pdbx_seq_one_letter_code
_entity_poly.pdbx_strand_id
1 'polypeptide(L)'
;RSFPPRIIGLSDEEGEVAFGAVLIPGLDSFHQRGRPVTWKYDPPEQDTTGRTKLILDSSTSANSQVFNNYGAKSVEELFGSYGSVLESPEA
;
A
#
# COMPACT_ATOMS: atom_id res chain seq x y z
N ARG A 1 -7.73 3.35 -2.72
CA ARG A 1 -6.57 3.88 -3.51
C ARG A 1 -5.45 2.85 -3.44
N SER A 2 -4.69 2.63 -4.51
CA SER A 2 -3.56 1.67 -4.53
C SER A 2 -2.44 2.06 -3.57
N PHE A 3 -1.53 1.12 -3.27
CA PHE A 3 -0.28 1.37 -2.55
C PHE A 3 0.41 2.62 -3.13
N PRO A 4 0.83 3.59 -2.29
CA PRO A 4 1.41 4.82 -2.78
C PRO A 4 2.76 4.51 -3.45
N PRO A 5 2.95 4.83 -4.74
CA PRO A 5 4.24 4.63 -5.41
C PRO A 5 5.30 5.64 -4.92
N ARG A 6 4.91 6.55 -4.02
CA ARG A 6 5.72 7.63 -3.46
C ARG A 6 5.35 7.78 -1.99
N ILE A 7 6.31 7.58 -1.09
CA ILE A 7 6.20 8.14 0.25
C ILE A 7 6.78 9.55 0.19
N ILE A 8 5.94 10.55 0.46
CA ILE A 8 6.35 11.96 0.52
C ILE A 8 7.32 12.10 1.70
N GLY A 9 8.46 12.77 1.50
CA GLY A 9 9.40 13.10 2.58
C GLY A 9 10.58 12.14 2.76
N LEU A 10 10.84 11.24 1.82
CA LEU A 10 12.15 10.59 1.70
C LEU A 10 13.03 11.46 0.82
N SER A 11 14.11 11.98 1.39
CA SER A 11 15.19 12.65 0.66
C SER A 11 16.40 11.72 0.61
N ASP A 12 17.20 11.79 -0.46
CA ASP A 12 18.51 11.18 -0.47
C ASP A 12 19.52 11.97 0.40
N GLU A 13 20.76 11.49 0.50
CA GLU A 13 21.82 12.14 1.28
C GLU A 13 22.14 13.56 0.79
N GLU A 14 21.73 13.91 -0.42
CA GLU A 14 21.92 15.21 -1.06
C GLU A 14 20.73 16.15 -0.82
N GLY A 15 19.66 15.67 -0.16
CA GLY A 15 18.47 16.44 0.16
C GLY A 15 17.42 16.46 -0.96
N GLU A 16 17.69 15.79 -2.09
CA GLU A 16 16.76 15.68 -3.21
C GLU A 16 15.67 14.66 -2.90
N VAL A 17 14.45 14.90 -3.39
CA VAL A 17 13.33 14.00 -3.13
C VAL A 17 13.62 12.65 -3.76
N ALA A 18 13.86 11.63 -2.93
CA ALA A 18 14.10 10.28 -3.38
C ALA A 18 12.82 9.72 -4.00
N PHE A 19 12.77 9.69 -5.32
CA PHE A 19 11.67 9.10 -6.07
C PHE A 19 11.93 7.60 -6.25
N GLY A 20 11.21 6.77 -5.51
CA GLY A 20 11.36 5.33 -5.65
C GLY A 20 10.26 4.53 -4.96
N ALA A 21 10.11 3.28 -5.41
CA ALA A 21 9.35 2.28 -4.68
C ALA A 21 10.04 1.99 -3.35
N VAL A 22 9.25 1.84 -2.28
CA VAL A 22 9.74 1.58 -0.93
C VAL A 22 9.09 0.33 -0.38
N LEU A 23 9.86 -0.43 0.39
CA LEU A 23 9.36 -1.57 1.12
C LEU A 23 8.88 -1.10 2.50
N ILE A 24 7.61 -1.36 2.80
CA ILE A 24 7.04 -1.12 4.14
C ILE A 24 6.93 -2.49 4.84
N PRO A 25 7.75 -2.77 5.86
CA PRO A 25 7.72 -4.05 6.55
C PRO A 25 6.32 -4.40 7.06
N GLY A 26 5.86 -5.62 6.76
CA GLY A 26 4.59 -6.17 7.23
C GLY A 26 3.32 -5.70 6.51
N LEU A 27 3.37 -4.63 5.70
CA LEU A 27 2.19 -4.14 4.97
C LEU A 27 2.05 -4.69 3.55
N ASP A 28 3.13 -5.21 2.97
CA ASP A 28 3.16 -5.71 1.59
C ASP A 28 2.95 -7.23 1.48
N SER A 29 2.43 -7.86 2.53
CA SER A 29 2.34 -9.33 2.59
C SER A 29 1.07 -9.89 1.95
N PHE A 30 -0.04 -9.15 1.97
CA PHE A 30 -1.35 -9.68 1.56
C PHE A 30 -2.22 -8.63 0.85
N HIS A 31 -2.83 -9.03 -0.27
CA HIS A 31 -3.70 -8.16 -1.07
C HIS A 31 -5.00 -8.86 -1.48
N GLN A 32 -6.03 -8.04 -1.70
CA GLN A 32 -7.29 -8.44 -2.30
C GLN A 32 -7.82 -7.30 -3.18
N ARG A 33 -8.21 -7.62 -4.42
CA ARG A 33 -8.81 -6.64 -5.32
C ARG A 33 -10.14 -6.16 -4.75
N GLY A 34 -10.50 -4.92 -5.07
CA GLY A 34 -11.77 -4.33 -4.65
C GLY A 34 -11.88 -4.03 -3.14
N ARG A 35 -10.95 -4.46 -2.27
CA ARG A 35 -11.00 -4.16 -0.84
C ARG A 35 -10.84 -2.65 -0.60
N PRO A 36 -11.82 -1.97 0.03
CA PRO A 36 -11.71 -0.54 0.26
C PRO A 36 -10.73 -0.28 1.40
N VAL A 37 -9.63 0.39 1.05
CA VAL A 37 -8.61 0.86 1.98
C VAL A 37 -8.15 2.26 1.59
N THR A 38 -7.78 3.02 2.61
CA THR A 38 -7.26 4.37 2.50
C THR A 38 -5.82 4.43 2.99
N TRP A 39 -4.93 4.89 2.10
CA TRP A 39 -3.55 5.21 2.46
C TRP A 39 -3.46 6.68 2.85
N LYS A 40 -2.89 6.96 4.02
CA LYS A 40 -2.65 8.31 4.52
C LYS A 40 -1.19 8.46 4.93
N TYR A 41 -0.59 9.60 4.60
CA TYR A 41 0.68 10.03 5.14
C TYR A 41 0.44 11.22 6.06
N ASP A 42 0.95 11.14 7.29
CA ASP A 42 1.04 12.27 8.18
C ASP A 42 2.50 12.75 8.19
N PRO A 43 2.77 14.00 7.75
CA PRO A 43 4.12 14.55 7.77
C PRO A 43 4.66 14.68 9.21
N PRO A 44 5.98 14.74 9.39
CA PRO A 44 6.56 15.07 10.69
C PRO A 44 6.09 16.45 11.16
N GLU A 45 5.65 16.53 12.42
CA GLU A 45 5.49 17.79 13.17
C GLU A 45 6.76 18.05 14.00
N GLN A 46 6.96 19.26 14.55
CA GLN A 46 8.14 19.57 15.37
C GLN A 46 8.41 18.45 16.40
N ASP A 47 9.64 17.91 16.37
CA ASP A 47 10.14 16.82 17.22
C ASP A 47 9.45 15.44 17.05
N THR A 48 8.71 15.20 15.96
CA THR A 48 8.09 13.91 15.67
C THR A 48 8.50 13.35 14.30
N THR A 49 8.55 12.03 14.18
CA THR A 49 8.73 11.36 12.88
C THR A 49 7.41 11.27 12.14
N GLY A 50 7.44 11.50 10.82
CA GLY A 50 6.29 11.25 9.93
C GLY A 50 5.84 9.79 9.97
N ARG A 51 4.61 9.52 9.56
CA ARG A 51 4.02 8.18 9.62
C ARG A 51 3.06 7.90 8.47
N THR A 52 3.18 6.71 7.91
CA THR A 52 2.28 6.19 6.88
C THR A 52 1.28 5.24 7.50
N LYS A 53 0.01 5.35 7.10
CA LYS A 53 -1.12 4.61 7.64
C LYS A 53 -1.89 3.92 6.52
N LEU A 54 -2.18 2.63 6.71
CA LEU A 54 -3.21 1.90 6.00
C LEU A 54 -4.45 1.88 6.87
N ILE A 55 -5.53 2.51 6.40
CA ILE A 55 -6.81 2.61 7.09
C ILE A 55 -7.77 1.64 6.40
N LEU A 56 -8.42 0.79 7.20
CA LEU A 56 -9.44 -0.14 6.72
C LEU A 56 -10.79 0.58 6.70
N ASP A 57 -11.45 0.60 5.55
CA ASP A 57 -12.75 1.28 5.39
C ASP A 57 -13.92 0.35 5.79
N SER A 58 -13.63 -0.76 6.49
CA SER A 58 -14.62 -1.75 6.94
C SER A 58 -14.16 -2.43 8.23
N SER A 59 -15.11 -2.94 9.02
CA SER A 59 -14.78 -3.75 10.19
C SER A 59 -14.18 -5.10 9.75
N THR A 60 -13.21 -5.58 10.53
CA THR A 60 -12.60 -6.90 10.35
C THR A 60 -12.77 -7.67 11.64
N SER A 61 -13.32 -8.89 11.56
CA SER A 61 -13.50 -9.73 12.74
C SER A 61 -12.16 -10.23 13.27
N ALA A 62 -12.12 -10.56 14.57
CA ALA A 62 -10.94 -11.16 15.17
C ALA A 62 -10.55 -12.44 14.43
N ASN A 63 -9.24 -12.66 14.27
CA ASN A 63 -8.64 -13.80 13.55
C ASN A 63 -8.89 -13.83 12.03
N SER A 64 -9.52 -12.79 11.46
CA SER A 64 -9.61 -12.66 10.01
C SER A 64 -8.36 -12.02 9.44
N GLN A 65 -8.02 -12.45 8.22
CA GLN A 65 -6.94 -11.84 7.46
C GLN A 65 -7.29 -10.41 7.05
N VAL A 66 -6.34 -9.50 7.24
CA VAL A 66 -6.43 -8.12 6.75
C VAL A 66 -5.73 -8.06 5.41
N PHE A 67 -6.45 -7.56 4.40
CA PHE A 67 -5.94 -7.40 3.04
C PHE A 67 -5.72 -5.92 2.72
N ASN A 68 -4.58 -5.62 2.11
CA ASN A 68 -4.36 -4.37 1.40
C ASN A 68 -5.03 -4.44 0.00
N ASN A 69 -5.05 -3.32 -0.72
CA ASN A 69 -5.47 -3.25 -2.11
C ASN A 69 -4.38 -2.60 -2.97
N TYR A 70 -3.87 -3.34 -3.95
CA TYR A 70 -2.82 -2.87 -4.86
C TYR A 70 -3.34 -1.99 -6.00
N GLY A 71 -4.64 -1.70 -6.04
CA GLY A 71 -5.27 -0.86 -7.04
C GLY A 71 -6.04 -1.62 -8.10
N ALA A 72 -6.46 -0.87 -9.11
CA ALA A 72 -7.09 -1.42 -10.30
C ALA A 72 -6.02 -1.99 -11.25
N LYS A 73 -5.39 -3.09 -10.85
CA LYS A 73 -4.48 -3.86 -11.70
C LYS A 73 -5.25 -4.89 -12.51
N SER A 74 -4.86 -5.06 -13.77
CA SER A 74 -5.29 -6.16 -14.62
C SER A 74 -4.74 -7.51 -14.12
N VAL A 75 -5.31 -8.61 -14.62
CA VAL A 75 -4.82 -9.96 -14.28
C VAL A 75 -3.40 -10.15 -14.80
N GLU A 76 -3.08 -9.61 -15.97
CA GLU A 76 -1.76 -9.65 -16.58
C GLU A 76 -0.72 -8.90 -15.72
N GLU A 77 -1.07 -7.74 -15.18
CA GLU A 77 -0.20 -7.00 -14.26
C GLU A 77 0.01 -7.74 -12.93
N LEU A 78 -1.05 -8.35 -12.39
CA LEU A 78 -0.96 -9.17 -11.18
C LEU A 78 -0.08 -10.40 -11.39
N PHE A 79 -0.20 -11.05 -12.55
CA PHE A 79 0.62 -12.20 -12.90
C PHE A 79 2.09 -11.81 -13.08
N GLY A 80 2.36 -10.77 -13.89
CA GLY A 80 3.72 -10.34 -14.20
C GLY A 80 4.48 -9.73 -13.02
N SER A 81 3.79 -9.05 -12.10
CA SER A 81 4.44 -8.32 -11.00
C SER A 81 4.37 -9.04 -9.65
N TYR A 82 3.36 -9.89 -9.44
CA TYR A 82 3.10 -10.51 -8.12
C TYR A 82 2.95 -12.04 -8.18
N GLY A 83 3.03 -12.66 -9.37
CA GLY A 83 2.92 -14.11 -9.53
C GLY A 83 1.55 -14.67 -9.10
N SER A 84 0.49 -13.85 -9.12
CA SER A 84 -0.86 -14.25 -8.75
C SER A 84 -1.86 -13.89 -9.85
N VAL A 85 -2.95 -14.65 -9.95
CA VAL A 85 -4.08 -14.38 -10.84
C VAL A 85 -5.37 -14.39 -10.03
N LEU A 86 -6.38 -13.64 -10.49
CA LEU A 86 -7.70 -13.68 -9.89
C LEU A 86 -8.50 -14.82 -10.51
N GLU A 87 -9.24 -15.58 -9.69
CA GLU A 87 -10.08 -16.68 -10.16
C GLU A 87 -11.25 -16.21 -11.03
N SER A 88 -11.69 -14.96 -10.87
CA SER A 88 -12.72 -14.33 -11.68
C SER A 88 -12.36 -12.85 -11.97
N PRO A 89 -12.65 -12.34 -13.19
CA PRO A 89 -12.45 -10.93 -13.53
C PRO A 89 -13.23 -9.94 -12.65
N GLU A 90 -14.30 -10.42 -12.00
CA GLU A 90 -15.23 -9.64 -11.17
C GLU A 90 -14.87 -9.63 -9.67
N ALA A 91 -13.85 -10.41 -9.26
CA ALA A 91 -13.40 -10.53 -7.88
C ALA A 91 -12.52 -9.34 -7.41
#